data_AF-A0A3D3ITJ6-F1
#
_entry.id   AF-A0A3D3ITJ6-F1
#
_cell.length_a   1.000
_cell.length_b   1.000
_cell.length_c   1.000
_cell.angle_alpha   90.00
_cell.angle_beta   90.00
_cell.angle_gamma   90.00
#
_symmetry.space_group_name_H-M   'P 1'
#
loop_
_entity.id
_entity.type
_entity.pdbx_description
1 polymer ?
#
loop_
_entity_poly.entity_id
_entity_poly.type
_entity_poly.pdbx_seq_one_letter_code
_entity_poly.pdbx_strand_id
1 'polypeptide(L)' 'MVPTGTRLTLRRPDDWHAHFRNGEMLNLVAPHHARVFGRAIAMPNLLPPVTDSKIARDYQKEFDAASLAKTFTPLLT' A
#
# COMPACT_ATOMS: atom_id res chain seq x y z
N MET A 1 2.59 12.49 -37.80
CA MET A 1 3.88 11.98 -37.30
C MET A 1 3.84 12.11 -35.78
N VAL A 2 3.61 11.02 -35.03
CA VAL A 2 3.55 11.05 -33.56
C VAL A 2 4.99 11.15 -33.04
N PRO A 3 5.32 12.07 -32.11
CA PRO A 3 6.67 12.15 -31.57
C PRO A 3 7.05 10.84 -30.88
N THR A 4 8.12 10.20 -31.33
CA THR A 4 8.75 9.07 -30.63
C THR A 4 9.47 9.60 -29.38
N GLY A 5 8.74 9.72 -28.29
CA GLY A 5 9.25 9.99 -26.95
C GLY A 5 8.75 8.93 -25.98
N THR A 6 9.16 7.67 -26.15
CA THR A 6 8.50 6.51 -25.51
C THR A 6 9.06 6.16 -24.13
N ARG A 7 9.55 7.13 -23.36
CA ARG A 7 10.07 6.85 -22.01
C ARG A 7 9.92 8.02 -21.05
N LEU A 8 9.09 7.82 -20.03
CA LEU A 8 9.00 8.68 -18.85
C LEU A 8 9.67 7.96 -17.67
N THR A 9 10.68 8.59 -17.07
CA THR A 9 11.31 8.09 -15.84
C THR A 9 10.80 8.90 -14.67
N LEU A 10 10.17 8.23 -13.71
CA LEU A 10 9.68 8.84 -12.49
C LEU A 10 10.58 8.41 -11.33
N ARG A 11 10.78 9.32 -10.36
CA ARG A 11 11.17 8.87 -9.02
C ARG A 11 10.08 7.92 -8.52
N ARG A 12 10.45 6.90 -7.75
CA ARG A 12 9.48 5.94 -7.19
C ARG A 12 8.37 6.74 -6.47
N PRO A 13 7.10 6.60 -6.91
CA PRO A 13 6.02 7.40 -6.37
C PRO A 13 5.54 6.86 -5.03
N ASP A 14 4.71 7.64 -4.35
CA ASP A 14 3.93 7.22 -3.19
C ASP A 14 2.43 7.37 -3.51
N ASP A 15 1.61 6.56 -2.85
CA ASP A 15 0.16 6.61 -2.95
C ASP A 15 -0.45 7.23 -1.70
N TRP A 16 -1.07 8.39 -1.83
CA TRP A 16 -1.63 9.12 -0.69
C TRP A 16 -3.05 8.69 -0.33
N HIS A 17 -3.65 7.72 -1.06
CA HIS A 17 -4.99 7.20 -0.78
C HIS A 17 -5.18 5.77 -1.28
N ALA A 18 -4.99 4.77 -0.40
CA ALA A 18 -5.14 3.36 -0.77
C ALA A 18 -6.06 2.58 0.19
N HIS A 19 -6.85 1.66 -0.37
CA HIS A 19 -7.68 0.72 0.39
C HIS A 19 -7.18 -0.71 0.19
N PHE A 20 -6.49 -1.28 1.19
CA PHE A 20 -5.91 -2.62 1.10
C PHE A 20 -6.83 -3.74 1.62
N ARG A 21 -7.90 -3.38 2.36
CA ARG A 21 -8.72 -4.34 3.13
C ARG A 21 -7.85 -5.09 4.14
N ASN A 22 -8.24 -6.29 4.55
CA ASN A 22 -7.50 -7.12 5.50
C ASN A 22 -7.56 -8.60 5.08
N GLY A 23 -6.77 -9.45 5.74
CA GLY A 23 -6.73 -10.89 5.48
C GLY A 23 -6.29 -11.24 4.06
N GLU A 24 -7.01 -12.17 3.43
CA GLU A 24 -6.68 -12.69 2.08
C GLU A 24 -6.63 -11.58 1.02
N MET A 25 -7.53 -10.58 1.11
CA MET A 25 -7.54 -9.46 0.18
C MET A 25 -6.28 -8.62 0.29
N LEU A 26 -5.81 -8.33 1.50
CA LEU A 26 -4.57 -7.60 1.72
C LEU A 26 -3.38 -8.38 1.13
N ASN A 27 -3.32 -9.68 1.41
CA ASN A 27 -2.25 -10.56 0.89
C ASN A 27 -2.23 -10.62 -0.64
N LEU A 28 -3.39 -10.51 -1.28
CA LEU A 28 -3.50 -10.47 -2.74
C LEU A 28 -3.06 -9.12 -3.31
N VAL A 29 -3.56 -8.00 -2.77
CA VAL A 29 -3.43 -6.69 -3.43
C VAL A 29 -2.16 -5.93 -3.03
N ALA A 30 -1.70 -6.07 -1.79
CA ALA A 30 -0.56 -5.29 -1.28
C ALA A 30 0.75 -5.57 -2.03
N PRO A 31 1.10 -6.81 -2.44
CA PRO A 31 2.30 -7.07 -3.25
C PRO A 31 2.27 -6.37 -4.62
N HIS A 32 1.10 -6.31 -5.26
CA HIS A 32 0.95 -5.61 -6.55
C HIS A 32 1.15 -4.10 -6.41
N HIS A 33 0.70 -3.53 -5.29
CA HIS A 33 0.90 -2.11 -4.96
C HIS A 33 2.37 -1.80 -4.65
N ALA A 34 2.97 -2.60 -3.76
CA ALA A 34 4.37 -2.49 -3.32
C ALA A 34 5.39 -2.64 -4.46
N ARG A 35 5.01 -3.26 -5.59
CA ARG A 35 5.83 -3.33 -6.80
C ARG A 35 6.10 -1.94 -7.40
N VAL A 36 5.12 -1.05 -7.32
CA VAL A 36 5.14 0.27 -7.98
C VAL A 36 5.54 1.37 -7.00
N PHE A 37 4.87 1.43 -5.85
CA PHE A 37 4.99 2.53 -4.90
C PHE A 37 6.05 2.29 -3.83
N GLY A 38 6.61 3.38 -3.29
CA GLY A 38 7.49 3.35 -2.13
C GLY A 38 6.72 3.40 -0.82
N ARG A 39 5.67 4.21 -0.74
CA ARG A 39 4.81 4.34 0.43
C ARG A 39 3.35 4.40 0.03
N ALA A 40 2.47 4.04 0.96
CA ALA A 40 1.03 4.23 0.77
C ALA A 40 0.32 4.61 2.07
N ILE A 41 -0.57 5.60 2.04
CA ILE A 41 -1.51 5.83 3.14
C ILE A 41 -2.64 4.80 3.04
N ALA A 42 -2.71 3.89 4.02
CA ALA A 42 -3.75 2.88 4.11
C ALA A 42 -4.96 3.44 4.86
N MET A 43 -6.08 3.56 4.15
CA MET A 43 -7.31 4.13 4.69
C MET A 43 -7.96 3.23 5.76
N PRO A 44 -8.57 3.79 6.81
CA PRO A 44 -8.96 3.06 8.04
C PRO A 44 -10.33 2.37 7.98
N ASN A 45 -11.00 2.33 6.82
CA ASN A 45 -12.39 1.89 6.70
C ASN A 45 -12.55 0.35 6.61
N LEU A 46 -11.92 -0.36 7.54
CA LEU A 46 -12.14 -1.79 7.76
C LEU A 46 -13.46 -2.06 8.49
N LEU A 47 -13.78 -3.33 8.71
CA LEU A 47 -14.90 -3.77 9.56
C LEU A 47 -14.35 -4.61 10.72
N PRO A 48 -14.29 -4.09 11.96
CA PRO A 48 -14.58 -2.70 12.37
C PRO A 48 -13.53 -1.70 11.85
N PRO A 49 -13.85 -0.40 11.78
CA PRO A 49 -12.90 0.62 11.34
C PRO A 49 -11.70 0.74 12.30
N VAL A 50 -10.57 1.19 11.77
CA VAL A 50 -9.38 1.49 12.57
C VAL A 50 -9.61 2.82 13.29
N THR A 51 -9.82 2.78 14.60
CA THR A 51 -10.18 3.97 15.41
C THR A 51 -9.22 4.22 16.58
N ASP A 52 -8.26 3.35 16.80
CA ASP A 52 -7.25 3.51 17.85
C ASP A 52 -5.89 2.91 17.44
N SER A 53 -4.87 3.26 18.21
CA SER A 53 -3.48 2.87 17.94
C SER A 53 -3.22 1.37 18.09
N LYS A 54 -4.04 0.65 18.87
CA LYS A 54 -3.93 -0.80 19.00
C LYS A 54 -4.42 -1.48 17.73
N ILE A 55 -5.57 -1.08 17.20
CA ILE A 55 -6.11 -1.62 15.94
C ILE A 55 -5.13 -1.32 14.78
N ALA A 56 -4.59 -0.10 14.71
CA ALA A 56 -3.59 0.25 13.71
C ALA A 56 -2.33 -0.64 13.82
N ARG A 57 -1.82 -0.90 15.03
CA ARG A 57 -0.69 -1.82 15.23
C ARG A 57 -0.99 -3.26 14.84
N ASP A 58 -2.21 -3.72 15.06
CA ASP A 58 -2.62 -5.06 14.65
C ASP A 58 -2.75 -5.16 13.12
N TYR A 59 -3.26 -4.11 12.47
CA TYR A 59 -3.30 -4.01 11.01
C TYR A 59 -1.90 -3.92 10.38
N GLN A 60 -0.95 -3.23 11.02
CA GLN A 60 0.47 -3.22 10.58
C GLN A 60 1.06 -4.63 10.50
N LYS A 61 0.75 -5.49 11.48
CA LYS A 61 1.25 -6.86 11.50
C LYS A 61 0.75 -7.67 10.30
N GLU A 62 -0.43 -7.37 9.77
CA GLU A 62 -0.92 -8.01 8.54
C GLU A 62 -0.06 -7.62 7.33
N PHE A 63 0.36 -6.36 7.22
CA PHE A 63 1.31 -5.94 6.19
C PHE A 63 2.69 -6.57 6.38
N ASP A 64 3.17 -6.69 7.61
CA ASP A 64 4.46 -7.32 7.90
C ASP A 64 4.47 -8.81 7.55
N ALA A 65 3.31 -9.48 7.67
CA ALA A 65 3.10 -10.86 7.27
C ALA A 65 2.89 -11.01 5.75
N ALA A 66 2.38 -9.97 5.08
CA ALA A 66 2.27 -9.96 3.63
C ALA A 66 3.69 -9.93 3.02
N SER A 67 3.92 -10.76 2.00
CA SER A 67 5.23 -10.84 1.31
C SER A 67 5.49 -9.61 0.43
N LEU A 68 5.67 -8.45 1.06
CA LEU A 68 5.86 -7.16 0.40
C LEU A 68 7.30 -6.96 -0.07
N ALA A 69 7.48 -6.10 -1.08
CA ALA A 69 8.80 -5.65 -1.46
C ALA A 69 9.45 -4.91 -0.27
N LYS A 70 10.72 -5.21 0.03
CA LYS A 70 11.48 -4.58 1.14
C LYS A 70 11.54 -3.04 1.08
N THR A 71 11.23 -2.46 -0.07
CA THR A 71 11.26 -1.01 -0.31
C THR A 71 9.91 -0.32 -0.12
N PHE A 72 8.86 -1.06 0.26
CA PHE A 72 7.53 -0.52 0.47
C PHE A 72 7.26 -0.25 1.95
N THR A 73 6.60 0.86 2.26
CA THR A 73 6.20 1.21 3.62
C THR A 73 4.73 1.63 3.65
N PRO A 74 3.83 0.83 4.23
CA PRO A 74 2.47 1.29 4.53
C PRO A 74 2.50 2.34 5.65
N LEU A 75 1.67 3.37 5.51
CA LEU A 75 1.45 4.43 6.49
C LEU A 75 0.01 4.30 6.96
N LEU A 76 -0.19 3.92 8.21
CA LEU A 76 -1.52 3.71 8.78
C LEU A 76 -2.05 5.00 9.40
N THR A 77 -3.35 5.23 9.19
CA THR A 77 -4.12 6.36 9.76
C THR A 77 -5.28 5.83 10.58
#